data_AF-A0A448ZML3-F1
#
_entry.id   AF-A0A448ZML3-F1
#
_cell.length_a   1.000
_cell.length_b   1.000
_cell.length_c   1.000
_cell.angle_alpha   90.00
_cell.angle_beta   90.00
_cell.angle_gamma   90.00
#
_symmetry.space_group_name_H-M   'P 1'
#
loop_
_entity.id
_entity.type
_entity.pdbx_description
1 polymer ?
#
loop_
_entity_poly.entity_id
_entity_poly.type
_entity_poly.pdbx_seq_one_letter_code
_entity_poly.pdbx_strand_id
1 'polypeptide(L)'
;MQSDGWLGEIVSIDFSTVVIDQMEKRYRRKENERKGKQQQQFFAPGSMRFVCADITEGLPFCDNEFDLVVCKGTFDAILCSSGSVNHAKRLVAECERVLAKGHGCFFLCSYGSPDNRLVFLEHQNDPSYYWENIGVHPVARKNQRNDYVYICRKKETNASENVVSRPLVVVTNEENMELPAGEPSREPQIARSEAVRC
;
A
#
# COMPACT_ATOMS: atom_id res chain seq x y z
N MET A 1 -12.25 6.76 -23.89
CA MET A 1 -11.48 7.67 -23.02
C MET A 1 -11.52 9.00 -23.73
N GLN A 2 -12.16 9.99 -23.13
CA GLN A 2 -12.23 11.34 -23.70
C GLN A 2 -10.85 11.98 -23.56
N SER A 3 -10.49 12.90 -24.46
CA SER A 3 -9.22 13.63 -24.42
C SER A 3 -9.30 14.68 -23.31
N ASP A 4 -8.75 14.36 -22.15
CA ASP A 4 -8.64 15.25 -20.99
C ASP A 4 -7.35 16.09 -21.01
N GLY A 5 -6.48 15.90 -22.01
CA GLY A 5 -5.21 16.61 -22.15
C GLY A 5 -4.03 15.96 -21.41
N TRP A 6 -4.25 14.83 -20.71
CA TRP A 6 -3.17 14.09 -20.07
C TRP A 6 -2.32 13.35 -21.11
N LEU A 7 -1.02 13.65 -21.13
CA LEU A 7 -0.05 13.03 -22.04
C LEU A 7 0.87 12.00 -21.36
N GLY A 8 0.79 11.89 -20.03
CA GLY A 8 1.63 10.99 -19.25
C GLY A 8 1.22 9.51 -19.35
N GLU A 9 2.10 8.63 -18.88
CA GLU A 9 1.80 7.21 -18.73
C GLU A 9 0.83 6.98 -17.56
N ILE A 10 -0.09 6.01 -17.70
CA ILE A 10 -0.92 5.52 -16.62
C ILE A 10 -0.42 4.14 -16.21
N VAL A 11 0.00 4.00 -14.95
CA VAL A 11 0.44 2.73 -14.38
C VAL A 11 -0.66 2.18 -13.47
N SER A 12 -1.16 1.01 -13.80
CA SER A 12 -2.15 0.29 -12.98
C SER A 12 -1.47 -0.89 -12.29
N ILE A 13 -1.69 -1.02 -10.98
CA ILE A 13 -1.15 -2.12 -10.18
C ILE A 13 -2.27 -2.98 -9.59
N ASP A 14 -1.99 -4.26 -9.39
CA ASP A 14 -2.83 -5.21 -8.66
C ASP A 14 -1.94 -6.37 -8.20
N PHE A 15 -2.24 -6.99 -7.06
CA PHE A 15 -1.50 -8.17 -6.60
C PHE A 15 -1.91 -9.45 -7.36
N SER A 16 -3.06 -9.40 -8.04
CA SER A 16 -3.60 -10.52 -8.82
C SER A 16 -2.95 -10.60 -10.19
N THR A 17 -2.06 -11.59 -10.37
CA THR A 17 -1.48 -11.93 -11.68
C THR A 17 -2.55 -12.20 -12.75
N VAL A 18 -3.69 -12.76 -12.35
CA VAL A 18 -4.83 -13.04 -13.23
C VAL A 18 -5.43 -11.76 -13.79
N VAL A 19 -5.69 -10.76 -12.94
CA VAL A 19 -6.25 -9.47 -13.36
C VAL A 19 -5.25 -8.71 -14.23
N ILE A 20 -3.97 -8.71 -13.86
CA ILE A 20 -2.90 -8.08 -14.63
C ILE A 20 -2.84 -8.66 -16.05
N ASP A 21 -2.75 -9.98 -16.21
CA ASP A 21 -2.73 -10.64 -17.52
C ASP A 21 -3.99 -10.33 -18.35
N GLN A 22 -5.16 -10.35 -17.71
CA GLN A 22 -6.42 -9.99 -18.37
C GLN A 22 -6.44 -8.53 -18.85
N MET A 23 -5.95 -7.60 -18.03
CA MET A 23 -5.92 -6.18 -18.37
C MET A 23 -4.91 -5.88 -19.47
N GLU A 24 -3.70 -6.46 -19.40
CA GLU A 24 -2.70 -6.34 -20.47
C GLU A 24 -3.25 -6.82 -21.81
N LYS A 25 -3.86 -8.01 -21.85
CA LYS A 25 -4.49 -8.55 -23.07
C LYS A 25 -5.59 -7.62 -23.59
N ARG A 26 -6.46 -7.12 -22.71
CA ARG A 26 -7.57 -6.24 -23.06
C ARG A 26 -7.11 -4.93 -23.67
N TYR A 27 -6.06 -4.32 -23.12
CA TYR A 27 -5.59 -3.01 -23.57
C TYR A 27 -4.61 -3.11 -24.75
N ARG A 28 -3.81 -4.17 -24.85
CA ARG A 28 -3.04 -4.49 -26.07
C ARG A 28 -3.94 -4.70 -27.29
N ARG A 29 -5.05 -5.42 -27.13
CA ARG A 29 -6.03 -5.62 -28.23
C ARG A 29 -6.60 -4.29 -28.73
N LYS A 30 -7.00 -3.41 -27.81
CA LYS A 30 -7.53 -2.07 -28.15
C LYS A 30 -6.49 -1.20 -28.85
N GLU A 31 -5.22 -1.31 -28.46
CA GLU A 31 -4.13 -0.61 -29.13
C GLU A 31 -3.96 -1.08 -30.58
N ASN A 32 -3.97 -2.40 -30.81
CA ASN A 32 -3.89 -2.98 -32.15
C ASN A 32 -5.11 -2.62 -33.03
N GLU A 33 -6.32 -2.66 -32.47
CA GLU A 33 -7.56 -2.22 -33.13
C GLU A 33 -7.52 -0.73 -33.54
N ARG A 34 -6.81 0.12 -32.78
CA ARG A 34 -6.60 1.54 -33.10
C ARG A 34 -5.56 1.74 -34.20
N LYS A 35 -4.44 1.01 -34.15
CA LYS A 35 -3.37 1.09 -35.16
C LYS A 35 -3.83 0.64 -36.56
N GLY A 36 -4.82 -0.26 -36.64
CA GLY A 36 -5.40 -0.73 -37.90
C GLY A 36 -6.44 0.21 -38.55
N LYS A 37 -6.85 1.30 -37.88
CA LYS A 37 -7.78 2.28 -38.43
C LYS A 37 -7.03 3.57 -38.74
N GLN A 38 -6.86 3.88 -40.03
CA GLN A 38 -6.19 5.11 -40.46
C GLN A 38 -6.79 6.34 -39.76
N GLN A 39 -5.88 7.17 -39.25
CA GLN A 39 -6.06 8.50 -38.68
C GLN A 39 -7.34 9.20 -39.14
N GLN A 40 -8.31 9.35 -38.23
CA GLN A 40 -9.17 10.52 -38.15
C GLN A 40 -9.61 10.72 -36.68
N GLN A 41 -8.94 11.66 -36.03
CA GLN A 41 -9.37 12.44 -34.86
C GLN A 41 -9.59 11.76 -33.49
N PHE A 42 -8.97 10.61 -33.20
CA PHE A 42 -8.82 10.17 -31.80
C PHE A 42 -7.34 10.19 -31.41
N PHE A 43 -6.90 11.29 -30.81
CA PHE A 43 -5.62 11.38 -30.12
C PHE A 43 -5.55 10.25 -29.08
N ALA A 44 -4.53 9.40 -29.17
CA ALA A 44 -4.38 8.26 -28.30
C ALA A 44 -4.17 8.76 -26.85
N PRO A 45 -4.95 8.29 -25.85
CA PRO A 45 -4.58 8.50 -24.47
C PRO A 45 -3.19 7.89 -24.23
N GLY A 46 -2.40 8.44 -23.32
CA GLY A 46 -1.04 7.98 -23.01
C GLY A 46 -0.93 6.46 -22.81
N SER A 47 0.29 5.92 -22.91
CA SER A 47 0.54 4.48 -22.71
C SER A 47 -0.03 4.04 -21.35
N MET A 48 -0.64 2.85 -21.31
CA MET A 48 -1.10 2.24 -20.08
C MET A 48 -0.27 1.00 -19.80
N ARG A 49 0.34 0.96 -18.63
CA ARG A 49 1.18 -0.14 -18.17
C ARG A 49 0.52 -0.82 -16.98
N PHE A 50 0.65 -2.14 -16.91
CA PHE A 50 0.12 -2.96 -15.83
C PHE A 50 1.28 -3.61 -15.10
N VAL A 51 1.24 -3.63 -13.77
CA VAL A 51 2.31 -4.20 -12.94
C VAL A 51 1.69 -5.07 -11.85
N CYS A 52 2.12 -6.32 -11.77
CA CYS A 52 1.75 -7.20 -10.66
C CYS A 52 2.58 -6.84 -9.43
N ALA A 53 1.95 -6.24 -8.41
CA ALA A 53 2.62 -5.82 -7.19
C ALA A 53 1.63 -5.73 -6.02
N ASP A 54 2.10 -6.00 -4.81
CA ASP A 54 1.34 -5.77 -3.57
C ASP A 54 1.79 -4.46 -2.95
N ILE A 55 0.88 -3.48 -2.88
CA ILE A 55 1.15 -2.17 -2.30
C ILE A 55 1.50 -2.21 -0.79
N THR A 56 1.18 -3.31 -0.10
CA THR A 56 1.49 -3.50 1.32
C THR A 56 2.89 -4.08 1.56
N GLU A 57 3.56 -4.58 0.51
CA GLU A 57 4.92 -5.13 0.53
C GLU A 57 5.94 -4.23 -0.20
N GLY A 58 5.50 -3.08 -0.70
CA GLY A 58 6.31 -2.12 -1.45
C GLY A 58 6.17 -2.27 -2.96
N LEU A 59 6.18 -1.13 -3.64
CA LEU A 59 6.04 -1.02 -5.08
C LEU A 59 7.40 -0.90 -5.77
N PRO A 60 7.57 -1.47 -6.97
CA PRO A 60 8.83 -1.42 -7.72
C PRO A 60 9.01 -0.08 -8.44
N PHE A 61 8.81 1.03 -7.72
CA PHE A 61 8.87 2.40 -8.21
C PHE A 61 9.81 3.24 -7.35
N CYS A 62 10.43 4.24 -7.96
CA CYS A 62 11.26 5.21 -7.26
C CYS A 62 10.43 6.12 -6.35
N ASP A 63 11.10 6.70 -5.36
CA ASP A 63 10.51 7.77 -4.56
C ASP A 63 10.20 8.96 -5.48
N ASN A 64 9.05 9.59 -5.26
CA ASN A 64 8.63 10.80 -5.98
C ASN A 64 8.46 10.62 -7.51
N GLU A 65 8.14 9.41 -7.97
CA GLU A 65 7.95 9.08 -9.40
C GLU A 65 6.60 9.53 -9.99
N PHE A 66 5.54 9.66 -9.18
CA PHE A 66 4.18 9.92 -9.69
C PHE A 66 3.59 11.24 -9.20
N ASP A 67 2.89 11.95 -10.06
CA ASP A 67 2.16 13.17 -9.70
C ASP A 67 0.83 12.85 -8.98
N LEU A 68 0.23 11.71 -9.31
CA LEU A 68 -1.11 11.34 -8.89
C LEU A 68 -1.19 9.84 -8.62
N VAL A 69 -1.69 9.48 -7.44
CA VAL A 69 -2.07 8.10 -7.11
C VAL A 69 -3.57 8.06 -6.88
N VAL A 70 -4.26 7.16 -7.59
CA VAL A 70 -5.71 6.95 -7.43
C VAL A 70 -5.96 5.57 -6.85
N CYS A 71 -6.56 5.51 -5.67
CA CYS A 71 -6.95 4.28 -5.00
C CYS A 71 -8.47 4.24 -4.86
N LYS A 72 -9.12 3.25 -5.47
CA LYS A 72 -10.58 3.09 -5.39
C LYS A 72 -10.91 1.67 -4.97
N GLY A 73 -11.51 1.51 -3.80
CA GLY A 73 -11.92 0.19 -3.29
C GLY A 73 -10.78 -0.69 -2.77
N THR A 74 -9.52 -0.48 -3.18
CA THR A 74 -8.38 -1.27 -2.70
C THR A 74 -8.14 -1.09 -1.20
N PHE A 75 -8.21 0.15 -0.72
CA PHE A 75 -8.11 0.43 0.71
C PHE A 75 -9.21 -0.29 1.50
N ASP A 76 -10.43 -0.29 0.95
CA ASP A 76 -11.56 -0.97 1.57
C ASP A 76 -11.35 -2.49 1.65
N ALA A 77 -10.82 -3.09 0.58
CA ALA A 77 -10.48 -4.51 0.53
C ALA A 77 -9.41 -4.87 1.56
N ILE A 78 -8.37 -4.04 1.72
CA ILE A 78 -7.34 -4.22 2.74
C ILE A 78 -7.92 -4.16 4.15
N LEU A 79 -8.86 -3.25 4.41
CA LEU A 79 -9.48 -3.15 5.73
C LEU A 79 -10.30 -4.39 6.12
N CYS A 80 -10.72 -5.19 5.15
CA CYS A 80 -11.43 -6.45 5.37
C CYS A 80 -10.49 -7.65 5.63
N SER A 81 -9.16 -7.49 5.53
CA SER A 81 -8.21 -8.59 5.76
C SER A 81 -7.79 -8.71 7.23
N SER A 82 -7.19 -9.84 7.59
CA SER A 82 -6.37 -9.94 8.81
C SER A 82 -5.18 -8.98 8.71
N GLY A 83 -4.76 -8.40 9.83
CA GLY A 83 -3.66 -7.41 9.85
C GLY A 83 -3.98 -6.06 9.18
N SER A 84 -5.26 -5.82 8.87
CA SER A 84 -5.77 -4.67 8.11
C SER A 84 -5.20 -3.31 8.49
N VAL A 85 -5.04 -3.04 9.80
CA VAL A 85 -4.50 -1.75 10.28
C VAL A 85 -3.07 -1.52 9.81
N ASN A 86 -2.21 -2.53 9.91
CA ASN A 86 -0.81 -2.41 9.50
C ASN A 86 -0.71 -2.31 7.98
N HIS A 87 -1.48 -3.13 7.26
CA HIS A 87 -1.52 -3.09 5.79
C HIS A 87 -2.03 -1.74 5.25
N ALA A 88 -3.07 -1.16 5.87
CA ALA A 88 -3.57 0.15 5.52
C ALA A 88 -2.52 1.25 5.74
N LYS A 89 -1.79 1.20 6.87
CA LYS A 89 -0.69 2.14 7.14
C LYS A 89 0.45 2.00 6.14
N ARG A 90 0.82 0.78 5.77
CA ARG A 90 1.84 0.51 4.73
C ARG A 90 1.41 1.05 3.37
N LEU A 91 0.16 0.84 2.97
CA LEU A 91 -0.38 1.42 1.74
C LEU A 91 -0.26 2.94 1.72
N VAL A 92 -0.64 3.62 2.80
CA VAL A 92 -0.58 5.10 2.89
C VAL A 92 0.86 5.59 2.81
N ALA A 93 1.78 4.97 3.54
CA ALA A 93 3.20 5.29 3.49
C ALA A 93 3.79 5.07 2.10
N GLU A 94 3.38 4.00 1.42
CA GLU A 94 3.88 3.67 0.08
C GLU A 94 3.33 4.62 -0.99
N CYS A 95 2.04 5.00 -0.90
CA CYS A 95 1.46 6.06 -1.71
C CYS A 95 2.20 7.39 -1.52
N GLU A 96 2.48 7.78 -0.28
CA GLU A 96 3.25 9.01 -0.02
C GLU A 96 4.66 8.92 -0.60
N ARG A 97 5.36 7.80 -0.41
CA ARG A 97 6.73 7.59 -0.91
C ARG A 97 6.84 7.83 -2.42
N VAL A 98 5.95 7.22 -3.20
CA VAL A 98 6.01 7.29 -4.67
C VAL A 98 5.49 8.62 -5.22
N LEU A 99 4.77 9.43 -4.44
CA LEU A 99 4.22 10.71 -4.89
C LEU A 99 5.28 11.81 -4.98
N ALA A 100 5.22 12.63 -6.02
CA ALA A 100 6.12 13.76 -6.24
C ALA A 100 6.04 14.81 -5.11
N LYS A 101 7.17 15.40 -4.73
CA LYS A 101 7.18 16.52 -3.79
C LYS A 101 6.60 17.79 -4.44
N GLY A 102 5.96 18.65 -3.65
CA GLY A 102 5.40 19.93 -4.08
C GLY A 102 4.03 19.85 -4.75
N HIS A 103 3.77 18.83 -5.58
CA HIS A 103 2.48 18.69 -6.27
C HIS A 103 1.83 17.31 -6.24
N GLY A 104 2.49 16.30 -5.66
CA GLY A 104 1.94 14.96 -5.55
C GLY A 104 0.60 14.92 -4.82
N CYS A 105 -0.36 14.18 -5.37
CA CYS A 105 -1.69 14.06 -4.78
C CYS A 105 -2.14 12.60 -4.68
N PHE A 106 -2.65 12.22 -3.50
CA PHE A 106 -3.31 10.94 -3.28
C PHE A 106 -4.83 11.11 -3.31
N PHE A 107 -5.49 10.46 -4.27
CA PHE A 107 -6.94 10.39 -4.40
C PHE A 107 -7.46 9.04 -3.91
N LEU A 108 -8.10 9.03 -2.76
CA LEU A 108 -8.69 7.84 -2.18
C LEU A 108 -10.22 7.89 -2.30
N CYS A 109 -10.78 7.00 -3.10
CA CYS A 109 -12.21 6.78 -3.23
C CYS A 109 -12.62 5.57 -2.38
N SER A 110 -13.46 5.79 -1.38
CA SER A 110 -13.85 4.78 -0.41
C SER A 110 -15.30 4.93 0.04
N TYR A 111 -15.96 3.84 0.41
CA TYR A 111 -17.25 3.90 1.09
C TYR A 111 -17.15 4.22 2.59
N GLY A 112 -15.94 4.25 3.15
CA GLY A 112 -15.70 4.55 4.56
C GLY A 112 -15.93 6.03 4.87
N SER A 113 -16.71 6.31 5.91
CA SER A 113 -16.91 7.67 6.42
C SER A 113 -15.61 8.27 7.00
N PRO A 114 -15.53 9.60 7.11
CA PRO A 114 -14.33 10.28 7.61
C PRO A 114 -13.89 9.79 8.99
N ASP A 115 -14.86 9.55 9.89
CA ASP A 115 -14.63 9.02 11.24
C ASP A 115 -13.81 7.71 11.25
N ASN A 116 -13.97 6.89 10.21
CA ASN A 116 -13.31 5.59 10.11
C ASN A 116 -12.08 5.59 9.21
N ARG A 117 -11.90 6.64 8.38
CA ARG A 117 -10.86 6.63 7.34
C ARG A 117 -9.71 7.57 7.64
N LEU A 118 -9.99 8.73 8.27
CA LEU A 118 -8.96 9.74 8.54
C LEU A 118 -7.84 9.19 9.44
N VAL A 119 -8.16 8.37 10.44
CA VAL A 119 -7.19 7.75 11.34
C VAL A 119 -6.06 6.98 10.64
N PHE A 120 -6.28 6.50 9.42
CA PHE A 120 -5.25 5.78 8.66
C PHE A 120 -4.42 6.70 7.75
N LEU A 121 -4.91 7.90 7.45
CA LEU A 121 -4.19 8.89 6.65
C LEU A 121 -3.17 9.68 7.51
N GLU A 122 -3.21 9.51 8.83
CA GLU A 122 -2.32 10.16 9.78
C GLU A 122 -1.15 9.25 10.18
N HIS A 123 -0.04 9.84 10.63
CA HIS A 123 1.07 9.09 11.21
C HIS A 123 1.20 9.43 12.70
N GLN A 124 1.06 8.43 13.57
CA GLN A 124 1.13 8.63 15.04
C GLN A 124 0.19 9.74 15.56
N ASN A 125 -1.02 9.83 15.00
CA ASN A 125 -2.01 10.87 15.27
C ASN A 125 -1.61 12.29 14.83
N ASP A 126 -0.61 12.40 13.93
CA ASP A 126 -0.28 13.64 13.24
C ASP A 126 -0.77 13.58 11.77
N PRO A 127 -1.87 14.28 11.43
CA PRO A 127 -2.36 14.38 10.04
C PRO A 127 -1.41 15.17 9.13
N SER A 128 -0.55 16.02 9.71
CA SER A 128 0.37 16.88 8.98
C SER A 128 1.72 16.22 8.67
N TYR A 129 1.89 14.95 9.06
CA TYR A 129 3.13 14.22 8.84
C TYR A 129 3.38 13.95 7.35
N TYR A 130 2.41 13.32 6.67
CA TYR A 130 2.48 13.01 5.23
C TYR A 130 1.88 14.11 4.36
N TRP A 131 0.83 14.78 4.84
CA TRP A 131 -0.04 15.60 4.01
C TRP A 131 -0.01 17.07 4.43
N GLU A 132 0.00 17.97 3.46
CA GLU A 132 -0.20 19.40 3.70
C GLU A 132 -1.66 19.66 4.06
N ASN A 133 -2.58 19.04 3.33
CA ASN A 133 -4.01 19.08 3.60
C ASN A 133 -4.71 17.80 3.14
N ILE A 134 -5.86 17.53 3.78
CA ILE A 134 -6.76 16.43 3.42
C ILE A 134 -8.14 17.04 3.14
N GLY A 135 -8.53 17.08 1.87
CA GLY A 135 -9.88 17.42 1.45
C GLY A 135 -10.79 16.19 1.50
N VAL A 136 -12.02 16.34 2.00
CA VAL A 136 -12.99 15.25 2.06
C VAL A 136 -14.26 15.67 1.32
N HIS A 137 -14.64 14.88 0.32
CA HIS A 137 -15.79 15.16 -0.51
C HIS A 137 -16.77 13.98 -0.50
N PRO A 138 -17.98 14.14 0.03
CA PRO A 138 -19.01 13.10 -0.07
C PRO A 138 -19.52 12.99 -1.50
N VAL A 139 -19.70 11.76 -1.97
CA VAL A 139 -20.26 11.42 -3.26
C VAL A 139 -21.59 10.72 -3.03
N ALA A 140 -22.68 11.42 -3.33
CA ALA A 140 -24.03 10.93 -3.10
C ALA A 140 -24.34 9.71 -3.97
N ARG A 141 -24.87 8.65 -3.35
CA ARG A 141 -25.33 7.43 -4.03
C ARG A 141 -26.85 7.32 -3.86
N LYS A 142 -27.56 6.98 -4.94
CA LYS A 142 -29.01 6.74 -4.85
C LYS A 142 -29.28 5.49 -4.01
N ASN A 143 -30.14 5.61 -3.00
CA ASN A 143 -30.60 4.50 -2.13
C ASN A 143 -29.48 3.75 -1.39
N GLN A 144 -28.32 4.38 -1.19
CA GLN A 144 -27.17 3.79 -0.50
C GLN A 144 -26.47 4.86 0.33
N ARG A 145 -25.58 4.43 1.23
CA ARG A 145 -24.69 5.37 1.93
C ARG A 145 -23.78 6.07 0.92
N ASN A 146 -23.41 7.30 1.22
CA ASN A 146 -22.48 8.07 0.41
C ASN A 146 -21.12 7.36 0.34
N ASP A 147 -20.49 7.44 -0.82
CA ASP A 147 -19.05 7.22 -0.91
C ASP A 147 -18.34 8.53 -0.54
N TYR A 148 -17.04 8.47 -0.34
CA TYR A 148 -16.19 9.60 0.01
C TYR A 148 -14.94 9.59 -0.86
N VAL A 149 -14.54 10.79 -1.29
CA VAL A 149 -13.27 11.03 -1.94
C VAL A 149 -12.40 11.85 -0.99
N TYR A 150 -11.26 11.29 -0.63
CA TYR A 150 -10.23 11.95 0.15
C TYR A 150 -9.13 12.41 -0.81
N ILE A 151 -8.80 13.70 -0.77
CA ILE A 151 -7.79 14.33 -1.60
C ILE A 151 -6.67 14.78 -0.68
N CYS A 152 -5.57 14.04 -0.67
CA CYS A 152 -4.44 14.30 0.21
C CYS A 152 -3.28 14.88 -0.61
N ARG A 153 -2.90 16.13 -0.33
CA ARG A 153 -1.75 16.78 -0.98
C ARG A 153 -0.49 16.40 -0.21
N LYS A 154 0.51 15.84 -0.89
CA LYS A 154 1.78 15.48 -0.26
C LYS A 154 2.48 16.73 0.29
N LYS A 155 2.93 16.67 1.54
CA LYS A 155 3.65 17.76 2.19
C LYS A 155 4.99 18.00 1.52
N GLU A 156 5.31 19.26 1.27
CA GLU A 156 6.64 19.65 0.83
C GLU A 156 7.62 19.54 2.01
N THR A 157 8.66 18.73 1.85
CA THR A 157 9.76 18.66 2.82
C THR A 157 10.82 19.64 2.37
N ASN A 158 10.95 20.77 3.08
CA ASN A 158 12.11 21.63 2.96
C ASN A 158 13.35 20.78 3.24
N ALA A 159 14.28 20.69 2.29
CA ALA A 159 15.45 19.81 2.35
C ALA A 159 16.50 20.19 3.42
N SER A 160 16.11 20.94 4.47
CA SER A 160 17.02 21.50 5.47
C SER A 160 16.72 21.09 6.92
N GLU A 161 15.77 20.20 7.19
CA GLU A 161 15.58 19.69 8.56
C GLU A 161 15.54 18.16 8.63
N ASN A 162 16.57 17.64 9.30
CA ASN A 162 16.69 16.33 9.92
C ASN A 162 16.88 15.09 9.03
N VAL A 163 18.17 14.80 8.81
CA VAL A 163 18.70 13.43 8.83
C VAL A 163 18.46 12.83 10.22
N VAL A 164 17.22 12.46 10.55
CA VAL A 164 17.01 11.38 11.54
C VAL A 164 17.06 10.10 10.75
N SER A 165 18.22 9.44 10.84
CA SER A 165 18.43 8.06 10.41
C SER A 165 17.23 7.20 10.79
N ARG A 166 16.44 6.79 9.79
CA ARG A 166 15.46 5.71 9.95
C ARG A 166 16.21 4.49 10.51
N PRO A 167 15.79 3.89 11.64
CA PRO A 167 16.40 2.66 12.09
C PRO A 167 16.14 1.58 11.05
N LEU A 168 17.21 0.95 10.57
CA LEU A 168 17.13 -0.27 9.78
C LEU A 168 16.46 -1.31 10.67
N VAL A 169 15.23 -1.72 10.33
CA VAL A 169 14.65 -2.93 10.92
C VAL A 169 15.36 -4.11 10.27
N VAL A 170 16.42 -4.58 10.93
CA VAL A 170 17.03 -5.86 10.60
C VAL A 170 16.10 -6.94 11.14
N VAL A 171 15.32 -7.55 10.26
CA VAL A 171 14.62 -8.79 10.57
C VAL A 171 15.68 -9.89 10.54
N THR A 172 16.22 -10.27 11.70
CA THR A 172 16.99 -11.50 11.82
C THR A 172 16.02 -12.67 11.88
N ASN A 173 15.94 -13.44 10.80
CA ASN A 173 15.32 -14.75 10.80
C ASN A 173 16.23 -15.70 11.61
N GLU A 174 15.84 -16.06 12.83
CA GLU A 174 16.40 -17.22 13.51
C GLU A 174 15.56 -18.45 13.10
N GLU A 175 16.01 -19.15 12.06
CA GLU A 175 15.62 -20.53 11.81
C GLU A 175 16.67 -21.47 12.43
N ASN A 176 16.24 -22.20 13.44
CA ASN A 176 16.55 -23.61 13.75
C ASN A 176 17.97 -24.13 13.44
N MET A 177 18.75 -24.40 14.49
CA MET A 177 19.77 -25.45 14.46
C MET A 177 19.53 -26.44 15.60
N GLU A 178 19.23 -27.68 15.20
CA GLU A 178 18.98 -28.85 16.03
C GLU A 178 20.21 -29.22 16.90
N LEU A 179 19.95 -29.67 18.13
CA LEU A 179 20.93 -30.33 18.99
C LEU A 179 20.70 -31.85 18.95
N PRO A 180 21.72 -32.70 18.67
CA PRO A 180 21.53 -34.14 18.68
C PRO A 180 21.67 -34.74 20.10
N ALA A 181 20.92 -35.83 20.29
CA ALA A 181 20.78 -36.61 21.52
C ALA A 181 22.08 -37.30 21.99
N GLY A 182 22.21 -37.47 23.31
CA GLY A 182 23.21 -38.34 23.93
C GLY A 182 23.07 -38.43 25.45
N GLU A 183 22.34 -39.43 25.93
CA GLU A 183 22.44 -40.04 27.27
C GLU A 183 23.09 -41.44 27.10
N PRO A 184 23.74 -42.09 28.12
CA PRO A 184 23.13 -42.28 29.44
C PRO A 184 24.06 -42.48 30.68
N SER A 185 23.38 -42.53 31.83
CA SER A 185 23.66 -43.34 33.04
C SER A 185 24.72 -42.89 34.07
N ARG A 186 24.26 -42.66 35.32
CA ARG A 186 24.74 -43.31 36.56
C ARG A 186 23.95 -42.81 37.79
N GLU A 187 23.04 -43.65 38.29
CA GLU A 187 22.73 -43.80 39.72
C GLU A 187 23.49 -45.05 40.25
N PRO A 188 23.60 -45.38 41.56
CA PRO A 188 22.89 -44.82 42.73
C PRO A 188 23.79 -44.54 43.97
N GLN A 189 23.25 -43.92 45.04
CA GLN A 189 23.31 -44.47 46.42
C GLN A 189 22.56 -43.62 47.49
N ILE A 190 21.41 -44.16 47.89
CA ILE A 190 20.72 -44.27 49.20
C ILE A 190 21.43 -43.72 50.45
N ALA A 191 20.70 -42.91 51.26
CA ALA A 191 20.44 -43.09 52.72
C ALA A 191 19.55 -41.94 53.26
N ARG A 192 18.25 -42.20 53.52
CA ARG A 192 17.61 -42.31 54.87
C ARG A 192 17.98 -41.23 55.90
N SER A 193 17.03 -40.39 56.29
CA SER A 193 16.24 -40.53 57.54
C SER A 193 15.35 -39.30 57.80
N GLU A 194 14.10 -39.56 58.24
CA GLU A 194 13.34 -38.92 59.34
C GLU A 194 13.39 -37.38 59.52
N ALA A 195 12.36 -36.66 59.97
CA ALA A 195 10.95 -36.86 60.29
C ALA A 195 10.45 -35.45 60.69
N VAL A 196 9.17 -35.37 61.06
CA VAL A 196 8.55 -34.37 61.94
C VAL A 196 7.85 -33.18 61.27
N ARG A 197 6.54 -33.18 61.54
CA ARG A 197 5.51 -32.15 61.36
C ARG A 197 5.84 -30.86 62.09
N CYS A 198 5.46 -29.73 61.51
CA CYS A 198 4.67 -28.68 62.17
C CYS A 198 3.69 -28.13 61.14
#